data_AF-A0A1X2HGW6-F1
#
_entry.id   AF-A0A1X2HGW6-F1
#
_cell.length_a   1.000
_cell.length_b   1.000
_cell.length_c   1.000
_cell.angle_alpha   90.00
_cell.angle_beta   90.00
_cell.angle_gamma   90.00
#
_symmetry.space_group_name_H-M   'P 1'
#
loop_
_entity.id
_entity.type
_entity.pdbx_description
1 polymer ?
#
loop_
_entity_poly.entity_id
_entity_poly.type
_entity_poly.pdbx_seq_one_letter_code
_entity_poly.pdbx_strand_id
1 'polypeptide(L)'
;MLVSKENRKAIYEALFKDGALVAAKDFNAPKHSEIDVPNLEVIKLMQSLTSKGYVKTQFSWQYYYYTLTDEGIDYLREYLHLPQEIVPATLKKAARPSAPRRPFGEGREGGRGPRGGDRDDYRRKEGASGDFKPEFRGGFGMS
;
A
#
# COMPACT_ATOMS: atom_id res chain seq x y z
N MET A 1 30.25 4.69 -2.29
CA MET A 1 30.35 5.15 -0.90
C MET A 1 31.03 4.07 -0.08
N LEU A 2 31.96 4.45 0.81
CA LEU A 2 32.53 3.52 1.78
C LEU A 2 31.56 3.43 2.95
N VAL A 3 31.09 2.21 3.24
CA VAL A 3 30.21 1.88 4.37
C VAL A 3 30.85 0.71 5.08
N SER A 4 30.87 0.73 6.41
CA SER A 4 31.43 -0.38 7.19
C SER A 4 30.68 -1.68 6.86
N LYS A 5 31.39 -2.83 6.93
CA LYS A 5 30.76 -4.13 6.63
C LYS A 5 29.62 -4.43 7.60
N GLU A 6 29.77 -4.02 8.86
CA GLU A 6 28.79 -4.17 9.93
C GLU A 6 27.52 -3.38 9.64
N ASN A 7 27.63 -2.09 9.32
CA ASN A 7 26.47 -1.24 9.02
C ASN A 7 25.74 -1.71 7.76
N ARG A 8 26.50 -2.13 6.73
CA ARG A 8 25.91 -2.71 5.52
C ARG A 8 25.10 -3.95 5.84
N LYS A 9 25.65 -4.86 6.67
CA LYS A 9 24.96 -6.09 7.07
C LYS A 9 23.68 -5.76 7.85
N ALA A 10 23.74 -4.84 8.81
CA ALA A 10 22.59 -4.41 9.58
C ALA A 10 21.46 -3.84 8.70
N ILE A 11 21.80 -3.00 7.72
CA ILE A 11 20.83 -2.45 6.76
C ILE A 11 20.18 -3.56 5.91
N TYR A 12 20.98 -4.52 5.44
CA TYR A 12 20.49 -5.62 4.62
C TYR A 12 19.59 -6.57 5.42
N GLU A 13 19.95 -6.87 6.67
CA GLU A 13 19.13 -7.67 7.58
C GLU A 13 17.78 -7.00 7.86
N ALA A 14 17.77 -5.69 8.15
CA ALA A 14 16.54 -4.93 8.36
C ALA A 14 15.65 -4.93 7.11
N LEU A 15 16.23 -4.62 5.95
CA LEU A 15 15.51 -4.61 4.68
C LEU A 15 14.93 -5.99 4.32
N PHE A 16 15.67 -7.07 4.58
CA PHE A 16 15.20 -8.43 4.30
C PHE A 16 14.10 -8.89 5.26
N LYS A 17 14.21 -8.53 6.55
CA LYS A 17 13.24 -8.91 7.57
C LYS A 17 11.86 -8.34 7.26
N ASP A 18 11.80 -7.04 6.99
CA ASP A 18 10.52 -6.34 6.81
C ASP A 18 10.08 -6.30 5.34
N GLY A 19 11.01 -6.46 4.39
CA GLY A 19 10.75 -6.41 2.94
C GLY A 19 10.50 -5.01 2.39
N ALA A 20 10.54 -4.00 3.26
CA ALA A 20 10.43 -2.58 2.94
C ALA A 20 11.26 -1.78 3.95
N LEU A 21 11.69 -0.57 3.55
CA LEU A 21 12.42 0.36 4.42
C LEU A 21 12.01 1.79 4.09
N VAL A 22 11.92 2.65 5.10
CA VAL A 22 11.55 4.06 4.92
C VAL A 22 12.62 4.97 5.50
N ALA A 23 13.21 5.83 4.69
CA ALA A 23 14.23 6.79 5.13
C ALA A 23 13.80 8.23 4.85
N ALA A 24 13.89 9.10 5.86
CA ALA A 24 13.76 10.54 5.65
C ALA A 24 14.91 11.05 4.76
N LYS A 25 14.64 12.04 3.90
CA LYS A 25 15.66 12.73 3.09
C LYS A 25 16.40 13.76 3.95
N ASP A 26 17.08 13.26 4.96
CA ASP A 26 18.01 14.02 5.79
C ASP A 26 19.37 13.29 5.81
N PHE A 27 20.34 13.87 5.13
CA PHE A 27 21.69 13.29 5.03
C PHE A 27 22.54 13.55 6.28
N ASN A 28 22.14 14.48 7.14
CA ASN A 28 22.91 14.86 8.33
C ASN A 28 22.37 14.19 9.60
N ALA A 29 21.23 13.51 9.50
CA ALA A 29 20.68 12.74 10.61
C ALA A 29 21.72 11.71 11.10
N PRO A 30 22.11 11.77 12.39
CA PRO A 30 23.17 10.91 12.92
C PRO A 30 22.75 9.44 12.97
N LYS A 31 21.44 9.17 13.03
CA LYS A 31 20.85 7.83 13.10
C LYS A 31 19.58 7.75 12.27
N HIS A 32 19.30 6.54 11.77
CA HIS A 32 18.03 6.19 11.17
C HIS A 32 16.99 5.83 12.25
N SER A 33 15.69 5.92 11.94
CA SER A 33 14.61 5.72 12.91
C SER A 33 14.53 4.30 13.47
N GLU A 34 14.81 3.29 12.63
CA GLU A 34 14.65 1.87 12.96
C GLU A 34 15.99 1.13 13.13
N ILE A 35 17.09 1.74 12.70
CA ILE A 35 18.41 1.10 12.59
C ILE A 35 19.45 2.03 13.22
N ASP A 36 20.34 1.48 14.05
CA ASP A 36 21.43 2.24 14.68
C ASP A 36 22.60 2.50 13.71
N VAL A 37 22.27 3.04 12.53
CA VAL A 37 23.21 3.34 11.44
C VAL A 37 22.95 4.76 10.92
N PRO A 38 23.98 5.53 10.51
CA PRO A 38 23.78 6.86 9.95
C PRO A 38 22.86 6.85 8.73
N ASN A 39 21.92 7.80 8.67
CA ASN A 39 20.90 7.81 7.61
C ASN A 39 21.52 8.02 6.21
N LEU A 40 22.65 8.71 6.14
CA LEU A 40 23.41 8.88 4.90
C LEU A 40 23.85 7.53 4.31
N GLU A 41 24.33 6.61 5.14
CA GLU A 41 24.75 5.27 4.69
C GLU A 41 23.56 4.46 4.16
N VAL A 42 22.41 4.56 4.83
CA VAL A 42 21.14 3.93 4.40
C VAL A 42 20.75 4.44 3.01
N ILE A 43 20.63 5.75 2.82
CA ILE A 43 20.18 6.34 1.55
C ILE A 43 21.14 5.97 0.41
N LYS A 44 22.46 6.01 0.65
CA LYS A 44 23.46 5.73 -0.39
C LYS A 44 23.56 4.24 -0.70
N LEU A 45 23.38 3.35 0.27
CA LEU A 45 23.27 1.91 0.00
C LEU A 45 22.00 1.59 -0.78
N MET A 46 20.86 2.16 -0.39
CA MET A 46 19.61 1.97 -1.11
C MET A 46 19.67 2.52 -2.54
N GLN A 47 20.36 3.64 -2.76
CA GLN A 47 20.65 4.17 -4.09
C GLN A 47 21.42 3.14 -4.94
N SER A 48 22.45 2.50 -4.36
CA SER A 48 23.22 1.46 -5.04
C SER A 48 22.43 0.18 -5.31
N LEU A 49 21.49 -0.20 -4.45
CA LEU A 49 20.62 -1.36 -4.68
C LEU A 49 19.57 -1.06 -5.75
N THR A 50 19.04 0.17 -5.75
CA THR A 50 18.05 0.62 -6.73
C THR A 50 18.63 0.65 -8.13
N SER A 51 19.86 1.14 -8.30
CA SER A 51 20.53 1.14 -9.61
C SER A 51 20.76 -0.26 -10.18
N LYS A 52 20.76 -1.29 -9.33
CA LYS A 52 20.94 -2.70 -9.71
C LYS A 52 19.61 -3.45 -9.92
N GLY A 53 18.47 -2.82 -9.65
CA GLY A 53 17.15 -3.45 -9.78
C GLY A 53 16.67 -4.26 -8.57
N TYR A 54 17.48 -4.37 -7.51
CA TYR A 54 17.14 -5.14 -6.30
C TYR A 54 16.08 -4.49 -5.42
N VAL A 55 15.92 -3.17 -5.54
CA VAL A 55 14.98 -2.38 -4.74
C VAL A 55 14.26 -1.40 -5.64
N LYS A 56 12.95 -1.25 -5.44
CA LYS A 56 12.15 -0.18 -6.03
C LYS A 56 12.06 0.98 -5.06
N THR A 57 12.44 2.16 -5.53
CA THR A 57 12.33 3.41 -4.76
C THR A 57 11.11 4.20 -5.18
N GLN A 58 10.38 4.74 -4.20
CA GLN A 58 9.37 5.77 -4.36
C GLN A 58 9.73 6.94 -3.45
N PHE A 59 9.62 8.17 -3.94
CA PHE A 59 9.95 9.36 -3.15
C PHE A 59 8.71 10.24 -2.98
N SER A 60 8.35 10.56 -1.74
CA SER A 60 7.18 11.38 -1.44
C SER A 60 7.34 12.10 -0.10
N TRP A 61 6.94 13.36 -0.01
CA TRP A 61 6.96 14.17 1.22
C TRP A 61 8.31 14.19 1.97
N GLN A 62 9.44 14.28 1.25
CA GLN A 62 10.80 14.16 1.83
C GLN A 62 11.11 12.79 2.47
N TYR A 63 10.39 11.73 2.09
CA TYR A 63 10.69 10.36 2.47
C TYR A 63 10.97 9.49 1.26
N TYR A 64 11.98 8.63 1.38
CA TYR A 64 12.25 7.53 0.48
C TYR A 64 11.58 6.27 1.01
N TYR A 65 10.76 5.66 0.16
CA TYR A 65 10.11 4.38 0.40
C TYR A 65 10.79 3.35 -0.49
N TYR A 66 11.38 2.36 0.14
CA TYR A 66 12.09 1.26 -0.52
C TYR A 66 11.25 0.00 -0.40
N THR A 67 11.04 -0.68 -1.53
CA THR A 67 10.35 -1.97 -1.60
C THR A 67 11.26 -2.99 -2.26
N LEU A 68 11.43 -4.14 -1.63
CA LEU A 68 12.31 -5.19 -2.13
C LEU A 68 11.68 -5.89 -3.34
N THR A 69 12.46 -6.15 -4.38
CA THR A 69 12.03 -6.92 -5.57
C THR A 69 12.40 -8.39 -5.41
N ASP A 70 11.81 -9.28 -6.21
CA ASP A 70 12.12 -10.72 -6.16
C ASP A 70 13.62 -11.00 -6.39
N GLU A 71 14.24 -10.31 -7.36
CA GLU A 71 15.70 -10.38 -7.59
C GLU A 71 16.51 -9.89 -6.39
N GLY A 72 16.03 -8.85 -5.70
CA GLY A 72 16.66 -8.34 -4.48
C GLY A 72 16.56 -9.30 -3.31
N ILE A 73 15.49 -10.09 -3.21
CA ILE A 73 15.36 -11.15 -2.21
C ILE A 73 16.46 -12.19 -2.41
N ASP A 74 16.67 -12.64 -3.65
CA ASP A 74 17.68 -13.66 -3.96
C ASP A 74 19.11 -13.13 -3.72
N TYR A 75 19.37 -11.88 -4.12
CA TYR A 75 20.66 -11.22 -3.82
C TYR A 75 20.93 -11.14 -2.31
N LEU A 76 19.95 -10.72 -1.51
CA LEU A 76 20.12 -10.60 -0.06
C LEU A 76 20.26 -11.97 0.62
N ARG A 77 19.59 -13.02 0.11
CA ARG A 77 19.78 -14.40 0.60
C ARG A 77 21.20 -14.88 0.39
N GLU A 78 21.75 -14.69 -0.81
CA GLU A 78 23.12 -15.09 -1.14
C GLU A 78 24.12 -14.30 -0.28
N TYR A 79 23.92 -12.98 -0.14
CA TYR A 79 24.82 -12.11 0.61
C TYR A 79 24.81 -12.37 2.13
N LEU A 80 23.63 -12.64 2.71
CA LEU A 80 23.48 -12.90 4.15
C LEU A 80 23.64 -14.38 4.52
N HIS A 81 23.80 -15.26 3.53
CA HIS A 81 23.87 -16.72 3.68
C HIS A 81 22.68 -17.29 4.48
N LEU A 82 21.48 -16.78 4.19
CA LEU A 82 20.25 -17.21 4.86
C LEU A 82 19.66 -18.44 4.15
N PRO A 83 19.09 -19.41 4.91
CA PRO A 83 18.37 -20.53 4.31
C PRO A 83 17.14 -20.07 3.53
N GLN A 84 16.77 -20.79 2.47
CA GLN A 84 15.68 -20.41 1.55
C GLN A 84 14.30 -20.30 2.22
N GLU A 85 14.12 -20.88 3.40
CA GLU A 85 12.87 -20.81 4.17
C GLU A 85 12.56 -19.41 4.71
N ILE A 86 13.57 -18.57 4.90
CA ILE A 86 13.35 -17.23 5.44
C ILE A 86 12.88 -16.34 4.31
N VAL A 87 11.60 -16.00 4.35
CA VAL A 87 10.96 -15.09 3.40
C VAL A 87 10.65 -13.77 4.11
N PRO A 88 10.84 -12.61 3.45
CA PRO A 88 10.46 -11.31 3.99
C PRO A 88 9.02 -11.30 4.51
N ALA A 89 8.76 -10.48 5.54
CA ALA A 89 7.44 -10.37 6.16
C ALA A 89 6.30 -10.07 5.16
N THR A 90 6.60 -9.36 4.07
CA THR A 90 5.65 -9.03 2.99
C THR A 90 5.06 -10.25 2.28
N LEU A 91 5.80 -11.36 2.20
CA LEU A 91 5.37 -12.58 1.51
C LEU A 91 4.76 -13.62 2.48
N LYS A 92 4.85 -13.38 3.79
CA LYS A 92 4.15 -14.20 4.78
C LYS A 92 2.66 -13.89 4.68
N LYS A 93 1.91 -14.79 4.04
CA LYS A 93 0.46 -14.67 3.86
C LYS A 93 -0.20 -14.45 5.23
N ALA A 94 -0.68 -13.23 5.48
CA ALA A 94 -1.51 -12.96 6.64
C ALA A 94 -2.74 -13.88 6.54
N ALA A 95 -2.94 -14.73 7.56
CA ALA A 95 -4.18 -15.45 7.74
C ALA A 95 -5.25 -14.38 7.97
N ARG A 96 -5.90 -13.92 6.89
CA ARG A 96 -7.08 -13.05 7.01
C ARG A 96 -8.04 -13.81 7.91
N PRO A 97 -8.44 -13.27 9.08
CA PRO A 97 -9.51 -13.89 9.84
C PRO A 97 -10.70 -13.95 8.88
N SER A 98 -11.17 -15.17 8.65
CA SER A 98 -12.38 -15.41 7.86
C SER A 98 -13.46 -14.53 8.49
N ALA A 99 -13.85 -13.46 7.79
CA ALA A 99 -15.02 -12.69 8.18
C ALA A 99 -16.17 -13.70 8.36
N PRO A 100 -16.87 -13.72 9.50
CA PRO A 100 -17.91 -14.71 9.73
C PRO A 100 -18.91 -14.63 8.58
N ARG A 101 -18.97 -15.71 7.79
CA ARG A 101 -19.97 -15.88 6.75
C ARG A 101 -21.32 -15.75 7.44
N ARG A 102 -22.01 -14.63 7.26
CA ARG A 102 -23.42 -14.52 7.63
C ARG A 102 -24.14 -15.60 6.82
N PRO A 103 -24.80 -16.59 7.45
CA PRO A 103 -25.50 -17.62 6.71
C PRO A 103 -26.70 -16.98 6.04
N PHE A 104 -26.65 -16.86 4.72
CA PHE A 104 -27.82 -16.52 3.93
C PHE A 104 -28.61 -17.81 3.71
N GLY A 105 -29.62 -18.00 4.56
CA GLY A 105 -30.89 -18.66 4.29
C GLY A 105 -30.95 -20.18 4.18
N GLU A 106 -31.64 -20.83 5.14
CA GLU A 106 -32.54 -21.94 4.83
C GLU A 106 -33.63 -22.11 5.93
N GLY A 107 -34.90 -22.01 5.52
CA GLY A 107 -36.05 -22.73 6.08
C GLY A 107 -36.53 -22.46 7.51
N ARG A 108 -37.51 -21.55 7.68
CA ARG A 108 -38.59 -21.77 8.65
C ARG A 108 -39.90 -21.16 8.15
N GLU A 109 -40.80 -22.03 7.72
CA GLU A 109 -42.20 -21.71 7.41
C GLU A 109 -42.95 -21.19 8.64
N GLY A 110 -43.79 -20.17 8.40
CA GLY A 110 -45.03 -19.94 9.14
C GLY A 110 -45.16 -18.63 9.91
N GLY A 111 -45.93 -17.67 9.37
CA GLY A 111 -46.64 -16.67 10.20
C GLY A 111 -46.97 -15.28 9.62
N ARG A 112 -48.06 -15.18 8.83
CA ARG A 112 -48.98 -14.02 8.64
C ARG A 112 -48.45 -12.59 8.36
N GLY A 113 -48.66 -12.13 7.12
CA GLY A 113 -49.47 -10.93 6.81
C GLY A 113 -48.76 -9.58 6.51
N PRO A 114 -49.34 -8.70 5.66
CA PRO A 114 -48.60 -7.82 4.74
C PRO A 114 -48.60 -6.33 5.14
N ARG A 115 -47.47 -5.63 4.98
CA ARG A 115 -47.43 -4.16 4.98
C ARG A 115 -46.31 -3.58 4.08
N GLY A 116 -46.75 -2.96 2.97
CA GLY A 116 -46.19 -1.75 2.32
C GLY A 116 -44.75 -1.83 1.81
N GLY A 117 -44.43 -1.86 0.51
CA GLY A 117 -45.18 -1.40 -0.65
C GLY A 117 -44.95 0.07 -0.99
N ASP A 118 -43.73 0.64 -0.88
CA ASP A 118 -43.52 2.09 -1.16
C ASP A 118 -42.08 2.51 -1.56
N ARG A 119 -41.32 1.66 -2.27
CA ARG A 119 -40.00 2.10 -2.79
C ARG A 119 -39.76 1.79 -4.26
N ASP A 120 -40.48 0.84 -4.84
CA ASP A 120 -40.34 0.48 -6.25
C ASP A 120 -41.23 1.29 -7.21
N ASP A 121 -42.24 2.04 -6.72
CA ASP A 121 -43.12 2.84 -7.59
C ASP A 121 -42.46 4.16 -8.08
N TYR A 122 -41.59 4.76 -7.26
CA TYR A 122 -40.90 6.02 -7.62
C TYR A 122 -39.90 5.87 -8.77
N ARG A 123 -39.32 4.67 -8.98
CA ARG A 123 -38.37 4.46 -10.08
C ARG A 123 -39.07 4.26 -11.43
N ARG A 124 -40.36 3.93 -11.44
CA ARG A 124 -41.09 3.58 -12.65
C ARG A 124 -41.89 4.74 -13.26
N LYS A 125 -42.05 5.86 -12.54
CA LYS A 125 -42.99 6.92 -12.94
C LYS A 125 -42.36 8.25 -13.40
N GLU A 126 -41.05 8.31 -13.62
CA GLU A 126 -40.41 9.48 -14.23
C GLU A 126 -39.53 9.05 -15.43
N GLY A 127 -40.16 8.38 -16.38
CA GLY A 127 -39.74 8.49 -17.77
C GLY A 127 -40.05 9.91 -18.25
N ALA A 128 -39.16 10.86 -17.94
CA ALA A 128 -39.29 12.24 -18.39
C ALA A 128 -39.22 12.29 -19.91
N SER A 129 -40.36 12.68 -20.49
CA SER A 129 -40.60 13.03 -21.88
C SER A 129 -39.49 13.91 -22.47
N GLY A 130 -39.02 13.53 -23.66
CA GLY A 130 -37.88 14.15 -24.34
C GLY A 130 -38.14 15.52 -24.94
N ASP A 131 -38.31 16.56 -24.12
CA ASP A 131 -38.33 17.96 -24.56
C ASP A 131 -37.76 18.94 -23.51
N PHE A 132 -36.61 18.61 -22.90
CA PHE A 132 -35.89 19.56 -22.04
C PHE A 132 -34.91 20.40 -22.87
N LYS A 133 -35.32 21.62 -23.23
CA LYS A 133 -34.46 22.66 -23.83
C LYS A 133 -34.00 23.64 -22.73
N PRO A 134 -32.75 23.60 -22.27
CA PRO A 134 -32.25 24.61 -21.34
C PRO A 134 -31.96 25.92 -22.10
N GLU A 135 -32.76 26.96 -21.88
CA GLU A 135 -32.39 28.34 -22.26
C GLU A 135 -31.34 28.89 -21.28
N PHE A 136 -30.18 29.28 -21.80
CA PHE A 136 -29.17 30.01 -21.04
C PHE A 136 -29.45 31.51 -21.18
N ARG A 137 -30.20 32.08 -20.23
CA ARG A 137 -30.46 33.52 -20.19
C ARG A 137 -29.24 34.23 -19.62
N GLY A 138 -28.42 34.78 -20.51
CA GLY A 138 -27.28 35.63 -20.15
C GLY A 138 -27.70 36.83 -19.31
N GLY A 139 -26.84 37.18 -18.35
CA GLY A 139 -26.98 38.35 -17.49
C GLY A 139 -25.61 38.79 -16.97
N PHE A 140 -25.04 39.76 -17.68
CA PHE A 140 -23.85 40.56 -17.36
C PHE A 140 -23.97 41.29 -16.00
N GLY A 141 -22.84 41.48 -15.30
CA GLY A 141 -22.51 42.80 -14.74
C GLY A 141 -22.04 42.91 -13.29
N MET A 142 -21.03 43.79 -13.13
CA MET A 142 -20.68 44.63 -11.96
C MET A 142 -19.81 43.96 -10.89
N SER A 143 -18.69 44.54 -10.44
CA SER A 143 -18.00 45.82 -10.69
C SER A 143 -16.56 45.67 -10.20
#